data_AF-A0A346N0T2-F1
#
_entry.id   AF-A0A346N0T2-F1
#
_cell.length_a   1.000
_cell.length_b   1.000
_cell.length_c   1.000
_cell.angle_alpha   90.00
_cell.angle_beta   90.00
_cell.angle_gamma   90.00
#
_symmetry.space_group_name_H-M   'P 1'
#
loop_
_entity.id
_entity.type
_entity.pdbx_description
1 polymer ?
#
loop_
_entity_poly.entity_id
_entity_poly.type
_entity_poly.pdbx_seq_one_letter_code
_entity_poly.pdbx_strand_id
1 'polypeptide(L)'
;MQGSGAGCCKPKRSARRCHYLRGNCPPPALGGAWPHTFREFVMTQMTIVAALFLLMGLAAFAVPRRFLGSFDLLAQTPTARNEIQAVYGGFGVAMALVLVAPFWLPQLRDGIAFTVALALAGMALGRVVGALREWPGPAPVLFFFVEAVGAGVLLSVLPSGSLSL
;
A
#
# COMPACT_ATOMS: atom_id res chain seq x y z
N MET A 1 43.75 -11.50 19.33
CA MET A 1 43.99 -12.11 18.01
C MET A 1 43.34 -11.24 16.94
N GLN A 2 44.11 -10.29 16.39
CA GLN A 2 43.78 -9.58 15.15
C GLN A 2 44.33 -10.40 13.99
N GLY A 3 43.56 -10.58 12.91
CA GLY A 3 44.06 -11.28 11.72
C GLY A 3 43.06 -11.37 10.57
N SER A 4 43.34 -10.60 9.51
CA SER A 4 42.93 -10.78 8.11
C SER A 4 41.48 -10.55 7.68
N GLY A 5 41.16 -9.28 7.46
CA GLY A 5 40.19 -8.87 6.44
C GLY A 5 40.78 -9.02 5.03
N ALA A 6 40.58 -10.18 4.40
CA ALA A 6 40.78 -10.35 2.95
C ALA A 6 39.53 -9.86 2.20
N GLY A 7 39.74 -9.03 1.18
CA GLY A 7 38.72 -8.17 0.58
C GLY A 7 37.72 -8.87 -0.35
N CYS A 8 36.43 -8.72 -0.05
CA CYS A 8 35.41 -8.70 -1.11
C CYS A 8 35.52 -7.36 -1.86
N CYS A 9 35.55 -7.40 -3.21
CA CYS A 9 35.81 -6.25 -4.08
C CYS A 9 34.98 -5.01 -3.70
N LYS A 10 35.63 -3.91 -3.28
CA LYS A 10 34.99 -2.59 -3.20
C LYS A 10 34.81 -2.02 -4.62
N PRO A 11 33.64 -1.45 -4.97
CA PRO A 11 33.42 -0.92 -6.31
C PRO A 11 34.12 0.44 -6.44
N LYS A 12 35.35 0.44 -6.95
CA LYS A 12 35.94 1.64 -7.57
C LYS A 12 35.94 1.46 -9.07
N ARG A 13 35.02 2.19 -9.74
CA ARG A 13 34.87 2.68 -11.14
C ARG A 13 35.69 2.13 -12.34
N SER A 14 36.58 1.15 -12.17
CA SER A 14 37.42 0.60 -13.22
C SER A 14 37.12 -0.88 -13.35
N ALA A 15 36.15 -1.20 -14.21
CA ALA A 15 35.89 -2.55 -14.65
C ALA A 15 37.14 -3.12 -15.35
N ARG A 16 37.71 -4.18 -14.77
CA ARG A 16 38.31 -5.32 -15.49
C ARG A 16 38.77 -6.38 -14.47
N ARG A 17 37.99 -7.47 -14.38
CA ARG A 17 38.26 -8.75 -13.68
C ARG A 17 38.33 -8.70 -12.14
N CYS A 18 37.18 -8.81 -11.46
CA CYS A 18 37.12 -9.54 -10.18
C CYS A 18 36.76 -11.00 -10.50
N HIS A 19 37.73 -11.91 -10.37
CA HIS A 19 37.45 -13.35 -10.35
C HIS A 19 36.78 -13.68 -9.02
N TYR A 20 35.55 -14.19 -9.07
CA TYR A 20 34.85 -14.73 -7.90
C TYR A 20 35.61 -15.97 -7.40
N LEU A 21 36.59 -15.77 -6.52
CA LEU A 21 37.23 -16.86 -5.80
C LEU A 21 36.23 -17.41 -4.79
N ARG A 22 36.19 -18.74 -4.75
CA ARG A 22 35.24 -19.67 -4.13
C ARG A 22 35.26 -19.63 -2.59
N GLY A 23 35.13 -18.45 -1.98
CA GLY A 23 35.08 -18.31 -0.52
C GLY A 23 34.03 -17.28 -0.11
N ASN A 24 32.99 -17.74 0.59
CA ASN A 24 31.98 -17.07 1.41
C ASN A 24 31.82 -15.52 1.38
N CYS A 25 31.98 -14.84 0.24
CA CYS A 25 31.47 -13.47 0.12
C CYS A 25 29.94 -13.58 0.11
N PRO A 26 29.23 -12.91 1.05
CA PRO A 26 27.79 -12.78 0.92
C PRO A 26 27.50 -12.15 -0.46
N PRO A 27 26.45 -12.61 -1.17
CA PRO A 27 26.07 -11.98 -2.42
C PRO A 27 25.94 -10.47 -2.19
N PRO A 28 26.41 -9.61 -3.12
CA PRO A 28 26.23 -8.17 -2.97
C PRO A 28 24.75 -7.95 -2.69
N ALA A 29 24.46 -7.31 -1.55
CA ALA A 29 23.10 -6.93 -1.23
C ALA A 29 22.57 -6.21 -2.47
N LEU A 30 21.59 -6.79 -3.14
CA LEU A 30 20.85 -6.20 -4.25
C LEU A 30 20.03 -4.97 -3.79
N GLY A 31 20.46 -4.32 -2.70
CA GLY A 31 20.12 -2.96 -2.35
C GLY A 31 20.80 -2.01 -3.33
N GLY A 32 20.33 -2.04 -4.57
CA GLY A 32 20.48 -0.88 -5.45
C GLY A 32 20.02 0.32 -4.64
N ALA A 33 20.92 1.28 -4.44
CA ALA A 33 20.55 2.59 -3.95
C ALA A 33 19.54 3.15 -4.94
N TRP A 34 18.26 2.95 -4.66
CA TRP A 34 17.20 3.52 -5.47
C TRP A 34 17.44 5.03 -5.51
N PRO A 35 17.32 5.66 -6.69
CA PRO A 35 17.46 7.11 -6.77
C PRO A 35 16.55 7.75 -5.72
N HIS A 36 17.04 8.75 -4.99
CA HIS A 36 16.29 9.41 -3.91
C HIS A 36 14.86 9.80 -4.36
N THR A 37 14.72 10.15 -5.63
CA THR A 37 13.48 10.43 -6.35
C THR A 37 12.46 9.29 -6.33
N PHE A 38 12.89 8.02 -6.44
CA PHE A 38 12.00 6.86 -6.39
C PHE A 38 11.48 6.62 -4.96
N ARG A 39 12.34 6.79 -3.95
CA ARG A 39 11.93 6.65 -2.55
C ARG A 39 10.94 7.74 -2.15
N GLU A 40 11.18 8.97 -2.57
CA GLU A 40 10.26 10.10 -2.37
C GLU A 40 8.92 9.82 -3.06
N PHE A 41 8.93 9.45 -4.34
CA PHE A 41 7.73 9.11 -5.10
C PHE A 41 6.89 8.05 -4.38
N VAL A 42 7.51 6.94 -3.96
CA VAL A 42 6.83 5.85 -3.24
C VAL A 42 6.17 6.32 -1.95
N MET A 43 6.91 7.04 -1.10
CA MET A 43 6.37 7.50 0.19
C MET A 43 5.28 8.55 -0.01
N THR A 44 5.38 9.39 -1.05
CA THR A 44 4.33 10.33 -1.43
C THR A 44 3.05 9.60 -1.85
N GLN A 45 3.13 8.53 -2.64
CA GLN A 45 1.94 7.76 -3.00
C GLN A 45 1.27 7.12 -1.79
N MET A 46 2.05 6.46 -0.92
CA MET A 46 1.51 5.81 0.28
C MET A 46 0.87 6.82 1.25
N THR A 47 1.45 8.02 1.39
CA THR A 47 0.89 9.09 2.23
C THR A 47 -0.40 9.68 1.67
N ILE A 48 -0.51 9.85 0.34
CA ILE A 48 -1.75 10.30 -0.29
C ILE A 48 -2.87 9.28 -0.01
N VAL A 49 -2.61 8.00 -0.23
CA VAL A 49 -3.61 6.95 0.04
C VAL A 49 -3.94 6.88 1.54
N ALA A 50 -2.95 7.02 2.42
CA ALA A 50 -3.17 7.09 3.86
C ALA A 50 -4.09 8.27 4.25
N ALA A 51 -3.87 9.44 3.66
CA ALA A 51 -4.68 10.63 3.92
C ALA A 51 -6.15 10.44 3.47
N LEU A 52 -6.37 9.76 2.34
CA LEU A 52 -7.72 9.42 1.87
C LEU A 52 -8.44 8.47 2.83
N PHE A 53 -7.76 7.42 3.30
CA PHE A 53 -8.30 6.51 4.31
C PHE A 53 -8.59 7.22 5.64
N LEU A 54 -7.69 8.10 6.07
CA LEU A 54 -7.87 8.88 7.29
C LEU A 54 -9.08 9.81 7.16
N LEU A 55 -9.20 10.54 6.05
CA LEU A 55 -10.33 11.43 5.79
C LEU A 55 -11.65 10.66 5.79
N MET A 56 -11.70 9.51 5.12
CA MET A 56 -12.86 8.63 5.11
C MET A 56 -13.21 8.16 6.54
N GLY A 57 -12.22 7.71 7.31
CA GLY A 57 -12.43 7.23 8.67
C GLY A 57 -12.92 8.33 9.62
N LEU A 58 -12.32 9.52 9.55
CA LEU A 58 -12.78 10.68 10.32
C LEU A 58 -14.19 11.12 9.89
N ALA A 59 -14.51 11.08 8.60
CA ALA A 59 -15.85 11.39 8.09
C ALA A 59 -16.92 10.40 8.60
N ALA A 60 -16.58 9.10 8.69
CA ALA A 60 -17.47 8.08 9.25
C ALA A 60 -17.76 8.32 10.75
N PHE A 61 -16.79 8.83 11.51
CA PHE A 61 -17.02 9.25 12.90
C PHE A 61 -17.82 10.54 13.02
N ALA A 62 -17.54 11.53 12.18
CA ALA A 62 -18.17 12.85 12.24
C ALA A 62 -19.65 12.83 11.78
N VAL A 63 -19.97 12.06 10.73
CA VAL A 63 -21.32 12.08 10.12
C VAL A 63 -21.87 10.67 9.85
N PRO A 64 -21.97 9.80 10.89
CA PRO A 64 -22.28 8.37 10.70
C PRO A 64 -23.65 8.11 10.07
N ARG A 65 -24.64 8.99 10.30
CA ARG A 65 -26.01 8.83 9.76
C ARG A 65 -26.08 8.90 8.24
N ARG A 66 -25.27 9.77 7.63
CA ARG A 66 -25.33 10.09 6.20
C ARG A 66 -24.16 9.52 5.43
N PHE A 67 -23.21 8.87 6.10
CA PHE A 67 -21.97 8.40 5.51
C PHE A 67 -22.21 7.49 4.28
N LEU A 68 -23.15 6.56 4.39
CA LEU A 68 -23.55 5.67 3.30
C LEU A 68 -24.75 6.20 2.48
N GLY A 69 -25.11 7.47 2.65
CA GLY A 69 -26.26 8.07 1.95
C GLY A 69 -26.10 8.06 0.42
N SER A 70 -24.87 8.17 -0.10
CA SER A 70 -24.59 8.02 -1.54
C SER A 70 -24.83 6.60 -2.08
N PHE A 71 -25.02 5.62 -1.19
CA PHE A 71 -25.36 4.24 -1.50
C PHE A 71 -26.80 3.91 -1.15
N ASP A 72 -27.64 4.94 -0.94
CA ASP A 72 -29.03 4.81 -0.48
C ASP A 72 -29.17 4.03 0.85
N LEU A 73 -28.10 3.98 1.64
CA LEU A 73 -28.05 3.33 2.95
C LEU A 73 -27.97 4.39 4.05
N LEU A 74 -29.12 4.71 4.65
CA LEU A 74 -29.18 5.62 5.80
C LEU A 74 -29.13 4.85 7.12
N ALA A 75 -28.15 5.18 7.97
CA ALA A 75 -28.02 4.56 9.29
C ALA A 75 -28.95 5.21 10.31
N GLN A 76 -30.21 4.80 10.29
CA GLN A 76 -31.26 5.35 11.16
C GLN A 76 -31.17 4.85 12.61
N THR A 77 -30.61 3.64 12.82
CA THR A 77 -30.50 3.03 14.15
C THR A 77 -29.16 3.33 14.82
N PRO A 78 -29.08 3.30 16.17
CA PRO A 78 -27.80 3.34 16.89
C PRO A 78 -26.85 2.22 16.46
N THR A 79 -27.37 1.00 16.28
CA THR A 79 -26.60 -0.18 15.87
C THR A 79 -25.92 0.04 14.50
N ALA A 80 -26.66 0.51 13.51
CA ALA A 80 -26.11 0.78 12.17
C ALA A 80 -25.03 1.87 12.19
N ARG A 81 -25.19 2.90 13.04
CA ARG A 81 -24.19 3.96 13.20
C ARG A 81 -22.92 3.44 13.86
N ASN A 82 -23.06 2.57 14.87
CA ASN A 82 -21.90 1.95 15.52
C ASN A 82 -21.14 1.05 14.54
N GLU A 83 -21.86 0.31 13.69
CA GLU A 83 -21.25 -0.49 12.63
C GLU A 83 -20.45 0.37 11.65
N ILE A 84 -21.03 1.50 11.22
CA ILE A 84 -20.34 2.43 10.33
C ILE A 84 -19.06 2.99 10.97
N GLN A 85 -19.14 3.36 12.24
CA GLN A 85 -18.01 3.91 12.98
C GLN A 85 -16.91 2.86 13.20
N ALA A 86 -17.27 1.61 13.48
CA ALA A 86 -16.30 0.53 13.62
C ALA A 86 -15.62 0.18 12.27
N VAL A 87 -16.44 -0.09 11.24
CA VAL A 87 -15.97 -0.66 9.97
C VAL A 87 -15.41 0.38 9.02
N TYR A 88 -15.98 1.59 8.94
CA TYR A 88 -15.45 2.64 8.06
C TYR A 88 -14.58 3.63 8.83
N GLY A 89 -14.98 3.96 10.06
CA GLY A 89 -14.22 4.84 10.94
C GLY A 89 -12.91 4.21 11.41
N GLY A 90 -13.01 3.22 12.28
CA GLY A 90 -11.87 2.56 12.91
C GLY A 90 -10.92 1.91 11.90
N PHE A 91 -11.45 1.16 10.94
CA PHE A 91 -10.66 0.57 9.87
C PHE A 91 -9.93 1.62 9.02
N GLY A 92 -10.60 2.70 8.62
CA GLY A 92 -9.99 3.76 7.81
C GLY A 92 -8.81 4.41 8.53
N VAL A 93 -8.98 4.71 9.82
CA VAL A 93 -7.89 5.22 10.67
C VAL A 93 -6.75 4.19 10.78
N ALA A 94 -7.07 2.91 11.01
CA ALA A 94 -6.06 1.85 11.11
C ALA A 94 -5.27 1.68 9.80
N MET A 95 -5.95 1.69 8.64
CA MET A 95 -5.29 1.61 7.33
C MET A 95 -4.37 2.80 7.08
N ALA A 96 -4.80 4.01 7.45
CA ALA A 96 -3.94 5.19 7.38
C ALA A 96 -2.67 5.02 8.23
N LEU A 97 -2.79 4.54 9.47
CA LEU A 97 -1.66 4.29 10.36
C LEU A 97 -0.70 3.23 9.80
N VAL A 98 -1.24 2.13 9.27
CA VAL A 98 -0.43 1.07 8.65
C VAL A 98 0.31 1.61 7.42
N LEU A 99 -0.34 2.41 6.57
CA LEU A 99 0.30 3.00 5.38
C LEU A 99 1.42 3.99 5.70
N VAL A 100 1.40 4.64 6.88
CA VAL A 100 2.51 5.49 7.35
C VAL A 100 3.53 4.75 8.22
N ALA A 101 3.25 3.54 8.69
CA ALA A 101 4.21 2.75 9.46
C ALA A 101 5.59 2.58 8.78
N PRO A 102 5.71 2.48 7.44
CA PRO A 102 7.01 2.40 6.75
C PRO A 102 7.96 3.58 6.94
N PHE A 103 7.49 4.73 7.45
CA PHE A 103 8.38 5.84 7.84
C PHE A 103 9.31 5.43 8.99
N TRP A 104 8.85 4.56 9.89
CA TRP A 104 9.62 4.02 11.02
C TRP A 104 10.08 2.58 10.79
N LEU A 105 9.35 1.81 9.98
CA LEU A 105 9.60 0.39 9.71
C LEU A 105 9.72 0.12 8.20
N PRO A 106 10.81 0.55 7.54
CA PRO A 106 10.94 0.49 6.08
C PRO A 106 10.79 -0.92 5.49
N GLN A 107 11.16 -1.95 6.26
CA GLN A 107 11.05 -3.36 5.87
C GLN A 107 9.61 -3.84 5.65
N LEU A 108 8.59 -3.16 6.20
CA LEU A 108 7.19 -3.55 6.04
C LEU A 108 6.53 -2.95 4.80
N ARG A 109 7.20 -2.02 4.13
CA ARG A 109 6.63 -1.19 3.04
C ARG A 109 5.97 -2.03 1.95
N ASP A 110 6.69 -2.99 1.40
CA ASP A 110 6.24 -3.74 0.22
C ASP A 110 5.07 -4.66 0.58
N GLY A 111 5.13 -5.31 1.76
CA GLY A 111 4.03 -6.13 2.26
C GLY A 111 2.76 -5.30 2.49
N ILE A 112 2.89 -4.14 3.15
CA ILE A 112 1.76 -3.23 3.40
C ILE A 112 1.16 -2.74 2.08
N ALA A 113 1.98 -2.23 1.15
CA ALA A 113 1.51 -1.73 -0.13
C ALA A 113 0.77 -2.83 -0.92
N PHE A 114 1.33 -4.04 -0.95
CA PHE A 114 0.71 -5.19 -1.63
C PHE A 114 -0.63 -5.59 -1.00
N THR A 115 -0.69 -5.72 0.33
CA THR A 115 -1.92 -6.11 1.03
C THR A 115 -3.03 -5.07 0.83
N VAL A 116 -2.72 -3.79 0.97
CA VAL A 116 -3.72 -2.72 0.78
C VAL A 116 -4.14 -2.61 -0.69
N ALA A 117 -3.21 -2.79 -1.63
CA ALA A 117 -3.54 -2.84 -3.05
C ALA A 117 -4.51 -3.98 -3.38
N LEU A 118 -4.28 -5.18 -2.86
CA LEU A 118 -5.17 -6.32 -3.03
C LEU A 118 -6.54 -6.09 -2.38
N ALA A 119 -6.59 -5.46 -1.21
CA ALA A 119 -7.84 -5.12 -0.56
C ALA A 119 -8.68 -4.15 -1.42
N LEU A 120 -8.05 -3.10 -1.96
CA LEU A 120 -8.69 -2.15 -2.89
C LEU A 120 -9.15 -2.84 -4.19
N ALA A 121 -8.30 -3.67 -4.78
CA ALA A 121 -8.66 -4.45 -5.97
C ALA A 121 -9.83 -5.40 -5.68
N GLY A 122 -9.88 -6.03 -4.51
CA GLY A 122 -10.98 -6.88 -4.07
C GLY A 122 -12.31 -6.12 -3.96
N MET A 123 -12.30 -4.90 -3.43
CA MET A 123 -13.49 -4.05 -3.40
C MET A 123 -13.97 -3.67 -4.80
N ALA A 124 -13.04 -3.27 -5.69
CA ALA A 124 -13.35 -2.97 -7.07
C ALA A 124 -13.95 -4.19 -7.80
N LEU A 125 -13.37 -5.38 -7.61
CA LEU A 125 -13.89 -6.64 -8.16
C LEU A 125 -15.27 -6.97 -7.60
N GLY A 126 -15.50 -6.74 -6.30
CA GLY A 126 -16.81 -6.91 -5.68
C GLY A 126 -17.89 -6.07 -6.35
N ARG A 127 -17.56 -4.83 -6.76
CA ARG A 127 -18.47 -3.97 -7.52
C ARG A 127 -18.72 -4.50 -8.93
N VAL A 128 -17.72 -5.06 -9.61
CA VAL A 128 -17.90 -5.71 -10.92
C VAL A 128 -18.85 -6.90 -10.79
N VAL A 129 -18.63 -7.76 -9.80
CA VAL A 129 -19.52 -8.91 -9.53
C VAL A 129 -20.94 -8.45 -9.20
N GLY A 130 -21.09 -7.36 -8.44
CA GLY A 130 -22.40 -6.73 -8.19
C GLY A 130 -23.07 -6.23 -9.47
N ALA A 131 -22.30 -5.56 -10.33
CA ALA A 131 -22.77 -5.02 -11.61
C ALA A 131 -23.26 -6.10 -12.60
N LEU A 132 -22.75 -7.34 -12.48
CA LEU A 132 -23.23 -8.47 -13.27
C LEU A 132 -24.66 -8.91 -12.90
N ARG A 133 -25.15 -8.55 -11.70
CA ARG A 133 -26.51 -8.87 -11.24
C ARG A 133 -27.45 -7.70 -11.45
N GLU A 134 -27.03 -6.52 -11.00
CA GLU A 134 -27.85 -5.31 -11.02
C GLU A 134 -26.97 -4.11 -11.42
N TRP A 135 -27.49 -3.26 -12.31
CA TRP A 135 -26.72 -2.10 -12.77
C TRP A 135 -26.51 -1.10 -11.63
N PRO A 136 -25.26 -0.72 -11.34
CA PRO A 136 -24.96 0.16 -10.23
C PRO A 136 -25.37 1.61 -10.52
N GLY A 137 -25.74 2.34 -9.46
CA GLY A 137 -25.87 3.79 -9.51
C GLY A 137 -24.52 4.51 -9.73
N PRO A 138 -24.53 5.83 -9.93
CA PRO A 138 -23.32 6.62 -10.26
C PRO A 138 -22.28 6.64 -9.13
N ALA A 139 -22.72 6.64 -7.86
CA ALA A 139 -21.80 6.64 -6.73
C ALA A 139 -20.96 5.35 -6.64
N PRO A 140 -21.53 4.13 -6.68
CA PRO A 140 -20.74 2.91 -6.76
C PRO A 140 -19.74 2.87 -7.92
N VAL A 141 -20.09 3.43 -9.08
CA VAL A 141 -19.16 3.50 -10.24
C VAL A 141 -17.98 4.42 -9.95
N LEU A 142 -18.20 5.58 -9.33
CA LEU A 142 -17.11 6.48 -8.93
C LEU A 142 -16.15 5.77 -7.94
N PHE A 143 -16.71 5.09 -6.94
CA PHE A 143 -15.90 4.36 -5.97
C PHE A 143 -15.11 3.21 -6.61
N PHE A 144 -15.67 2.52 -7.60
CA PHE A 144 -14.92 1.53 -8.38
C PHE A 144 -13.65 2.13 -9.00
N PHE A 145 -13.74 3.31 -9.63
CA PHE A 145 -12.56 3.96 -10.19
C PHE A 145 -11.56 4.39 -9.12
N VAL A 146 -12.03 4.95 -7.99
CA VAL A 146 -11.17 5.32 -6.87
C VAL A 146 -10.41 4.11 -6.31
N GLU A 147 -11.10 2.98 -6.11
CA GLU A 147 -10.53 1.74 -5.62
C GLU A 147 -9.53 1.14 -6.63
N ALA A 148 -9.89 1.09 -7.91
CA ALA A 148 -9.01 0.57 -8.97
C ALA A 148 -7.76 1.43 -9.16
N VAL A 149 -7.89 2.76 -9.15
CA VAL A 149 -6.75 3.68 -9.25
C VAL A 149 -5.88 3.58 -8.00
N GLY A 150 -6.46 3.54 -6.81
CA GLY A 150 -5.71 3.37 -5.56
C GLY A 150 -4.92 2.06 -5.53
N ALA A 151 -5.53 0.96 -5.99
CA ALA A 151 -4.85 -0.32 -6.15
C ALA A 151 -3.69 -0.21 -7.16
N GLY A 152 -3.92 0.37 -8.33
CA GLY A 152 -2.89 0.55 -9.35
C GLY A 152 -1.72 1.40 -8.88
N VAL A 153 -2.00 2.50 -8.16
CA VAL A 153 -1.00 3.38 -7.55
C VAL A 153 -0.14 2.61 -6.55
N LEU A 154 -0.75 1.83 -5.64
CA LEU A 154 0.00 1.04 -4.66
C LEU A 154 0.76 -0.13 -5.30
N LEU A 155 0.24 -0.74 -6.37
CA LEU A 155 0.99 -1.76 -7.12
C LEU A 155 2.20 -1.16 -7.85
N SER A 156 2.10 0.09 -8.32
CA SER A 156 3.23 0.77 -8.97
C SER A 156 4.41 1.05 -8.04
N VAL A 157 4.18 1.00 -6.72
CA VAL A 157 5.22 1.11 -5.69
C VAL A 157 6.04 -0.18 -5.55
N LEU A 158 5.47 -1.32 -5.96
CA LEU A 158 6.11 -2.62 -5.82
C LEU A 158 7.20 -2.81 -6.88
N PRO A 159 8.41 -3.25 -6.50
CA PRO A 159 9.44 -3.61 -7.46
C PRO A 159 8.96 -4.74 -8.39
N SER A 160 9.32 -4.70 -9.68
CA SER A 160 8.96 -5.76 -10.65
C SER A 160 9.44 -7.17 -10.26
N GLY A 161 10.38 -7.28 -9.32
CA GLY A 161 10.91 -8.55 -8.80
C GLY A 161 10.24 -9.08 -7.54
N SER A 162 9.29 -8.36 -6.92
CA SER A 162 8.59 -8.84 -5.72
C SER A 162 7.39 -9.76 -6.01
N LEU A 163 7.03 -9.94 -7.28
CA LEU A 163 5.94 -10.84 -7.74
C LEU A 163 6.43 -12.24 -8.14
N SER A 164 7.72 -12.53 -8.00
CA SER A 164 8.28 -13.88 -8.16
C SER A 164 8.03 -14.71 -6.91
N LEU A 165 6.77 -15.12 -6.71
CA LEU A 165 6.39 -16.20 -5.79
C LEU A 165 6.67 -17.56 -6.43
#